data_AF-A0A0A1T5X2-F1
#
_entry.id   AF-A0A0A1T5X2-F1
#
_cell.length_a   1.000
_cell.length_b   1.000
_cell.length_c   1.000
_cell.angle_alpha   90.00
_cell.angle_beta   90.00
_cell.angle_gamma   90.00
#
_symmetry.space_group_name_H-M   'P 1'
#
loop_
_entity.id
_entity.type
_entity.pdbx_description
1 polymer ?
#
loop_
_entity_poly.entity_id
_entity_poly.type
_entity_poly.pdbx_seq_one_letter_code
_entity_poly.pdbx_strand_id
1 'polypeptide(L)'
;MLSNNVLFLLVASAARACAVPHKPTGVAGCGKALPAGQKAGGVYNVTIPSDGDDSRYVLISIPPKYTTTAQTSAILSFHGGRRNAQSQLDLDLLTSQNFNTDKFVIYPQGVDDVWQGVPDVEVNDVQFTTDILNHLEAKYCIDTSRIFATGKSDGGGFCNVLACDADLSKRIAAFAPVSGAFYIDTSPCRASTVKIPCNAGRTNIPFLEFHGGNDTTIAYKGGARKGECLPTIPHFIQEWAVRDGLGSKNTSSSVAADTTLYKFGSDGLVRHIYNSVIGHDWPSTQPNEDNKRDGHHVASFNATPIILDFFNSHSLA
;
A
#
# COMPACT_ATOMS: atom_id res chain seq x y z
N MET A 1 -19.05 79.41 -25.22
CA MET A 1 -19.22 78.88 -23.85
C MET A 1 -18.39 77.61 -23.77
N LEU A 2 -17.22 77.68 -23.13
CA LEU A 2 -16.31 76.54 -22.93
C LEU A 2 -16.52 76.05 -21.50
N SER A 3 -16.91 74.78 -21.34
CA SER A 3 -17.16 74.15 -20.03
C SER A 3 -15.94 73.29 -19.65
N ASN A 4 -15.30 73.63 -18.53
CA ASN A 4 -14.27 72.81 -17.89
C ASN A 4 -14.95 71.67 -17.11
N ASN A 5 -14.62 70.42 -17.42
CA ASN A 5 -14.94 69.26 -16.58
C ASN A 5 -13.68 68.81 -15.84
N VAL A 6 -13.70 68.93 -14.51
CA VAL A 6 -12.68 68.35 -13.61
C VAL A 6 -13.16 66.97 -13.18
N LEU A 7 -12.35 65.95 -13.47
CA LEU A 7 -12.61 64.55 -13.12
C LEU A 7 -12.06 64.26 -11.71
N PHE A 8 -12.93 63.90 -10.76
CA PHE A 8 -12.53 63.37 -9.45
C PHE A 8 -12.43 61.84 -9.52
N LEU A 9 -11.22 61.29 -9.30
CA LEU A 9 -11.02 59.86 -9.07
C LEU A 9 -11.32 59.51 -7.60
N LEU A 10 -12.29 58.62 -7.39
CA LEU A 10 -12.52 57.93 -6.11
C LEU A 10 -11.62 56.69 -6.04
N VAL A 11 -10.69 56.67 -5.10
CA VAL A 11 -9.89 55.47 -4.76
C VAL A 11 -10.64 54.69 -3.69
N ALA A 12 -11.16 53.51 -4.02
CA ALA A 12 -11.73 52.58 -3.05
C ALA A 12 -10.63 51.68 -2.47
N SER A 13 -10.31 51.85 -1.18
CA SER A 13 -9.43 50.94 -0.44
C SER A 13 -10.18 49.64 -0.11
N ALA A 14 -9.77 48.53 -0.70
CA ALA A 14 -10.21 47.20 -0.31
C ALA A 14 -9.50 46.77 0.99
N ALA A 15 -10.26 46.62 2.07
CA ALA A 15 -9.76 46.05 3.31
C ALA A 15 -9.45 44.56 3.11
N ARG A 16 -8.18 44.17 3.31
CA ARG A 16 -7.75 42.77 3.36
C ARG A 16 -8.33 42.14 4.63
N ALA A 17 -9.28 41.23 4.48
CA ALA A 17 -9.70 40.36 5.58
C ALA A 17 -8.51 39.45 5.95
N CYS A 18 -8.03 39.56 7.19
CA CYS A 18 -7.08 38.62 7.75
C CYS A 18 -7.74 37.24 7.83
N ALA A 19 -7.22 36.27 7.07
CA ALA A 19 -7.60 34.88 7.24
C ALA A 19 -7.20 34.43 8.65
N VAL A 20 -8.18 33.95 9.42
CA VAL A 20 -7.95 33.30 10.70
C VAL A 20 -7.23 31.98 10.40
N PRO A 21 -6.09 31.66 11.05
CA PRO A 21 -5.42 30.39 10.85
C PRO A 21 -6.37 29.25 11.26
N HIS A 22 -6.69 28.37 10.31
CA HIS A 22 -7.42 27.14 10.57
C HIS A 22 -6.56 26.31 11.53
N LYS A 23 -6.96 26.18 12.80
CA LYS A 23 -6.38 25.16 13.68
C LYS A 23 -6.54 23.82 12.97
N PRO A 24 -5.50 22.98 12.87
CA PRO A 24 -5.70 21.62 12.42
C PRO A 24 -6.75 21.02 13.34
N THR A 25 -7.90 20.64 12.78
CA THR A 25 -8.88 19.83 13.50
C THR A 25 -8.13 18.60 13.97
N GLY A 26 -7.94 18.45 15.28
CA GLY A 26 -7.17 17.35 15.85
C GLY A 26 -7.68 16.02 15.27
N VAL A 27 -6.78 15.10 14.93
CA VAL A 27 -7.17 13.79 14.39
C VAL A 27 -8.15 13.14 15.37
N ALA A 28 -9.28 12.67 14.86
CA ALA A 28 -10.47 12.39 15.65
C ALA A 28 -10.25 11.38 16.79
N GLY A 29 -9.34 10.42 16.63
CA GLY A 29 -9.00 9.43 17.64
C GLY A 29 -7.93 9.87 18.67
N CYS A 30 -7.22 10.98 18.45
CA CYS A 30 -6.20 11.44 19.39
C CYS A 30 -6.80 11.91 20.72
N GLY A 31 -6.15 11.55 21.81
CA GLY A 31 -6.57 11.78 23.19
C GLY A 31 -7.60 10.79 23.72
N LYS A 32 -8.20 9.94 22.87
CA LYS A 32 -9.16 8.91 23.31
C LYS A 32 -8.45 7.74 23.98
N ALA A 33 -9.09 7.16 24.99
CA ALA A 33 -8.66 5.87 25.52
C ALA A 33 -8.76 4.79 24.43
N LEU A 34 -7.86 3.79 24.50
CA LEU A 34 -7.96 2.61 23.64
C LEU A 34 -9.31 1.91 23.83
N PRO A 35 -9.87 1.27 22.79
CA PRO A 35 -11.05 0.42 22.92
C PRO A 35 -10.90 -0.62 24.05
N ALA A 36 -12.02 -0.98 24.68
CA ALA A 36 -12.02 -1.88 25.83
C ALA A 36 -11.29 -3.21 25.53
N GLY A 37 -10.42 -3.63 26.46
CA GLY A 37 -9.61 -4.85 26.32
C GLY A 37 -8.32 -4.68 25.51
N GLN A 38 -8.13 -3.54 24.85
CA GLN A 38 -6.93 -3.28 24.06
C GLN A 38 -5.83 -2.54 24.83
N LYS A 39 -4.57 -2.85 24.51
CA LYS A 39 -3.37 -2.21 25.03
C LYS A 39 -2.27 -2.19 23.96
N ALA A 40 -1.34 -1.24 24.10
CA ALA A 40 -0.13 -1.20 23.28
C ALA A 40 0.64 -2.54 23.36
N GLY A 41 1.20 -2.97 22.23
CA GLY A 41 1.91 -4.24 22.09
C GLY A 41 1.00 -5.47 21.92
N GLY A 42 -0.32 -5.30 21.84
CA GLY A 42 -1.28 -6.38 21.63
C GLY A 42 -1.75 -6.51 20.18
N VAL A 43 -2.30 -7.69 19.86
CA VAL A 43 -3.00 -7.97 18.61
C VAL A 43 -4.45 -8.33 18.93
N TYR A 44 -5.40 -7.72 18.21
CA TYR A 44 -6.83 -7.83 18.50
C TYR A 44 -7.64 -8.14 17.26
N ASN A 45 -8.51 -9.14 17.33
CA ASN A 45 -9.52 -9.36 16.31
C ASN A 45 -10.67 -8.35 16.49
N VAL A 46 -10.95 -7.57 15.44
CA VAL A 46 -11.97 -6.53 15.45
C VAL A 46 -12.85 -6.69 14.22
N THR A 47 -14.15 -6.85 14.46
CA THR A 47 -15.19 -6.82 13.42
C THR A 47 -15.43 -5.38 12.97
N ILE A 48 -15.47 -5.15 11.66
CA ILE A 48 -15.72 -3.86 11.02
C ILE A 48 -16.81 -4.08 9.97
N PRO A 49 -18.06 -3.64 10.24
CA PRO A 49 -19.14 -3.68 9.26
C PRO A 49 -18.73 -3.00 7.95
N SER A 50 -19.04 -3.63 6.82
CA SER A 50 -18.73 -3.08 5.49
C SER A 50 -19.74 -3.57 4.46
N ASP A 51 -20.33 -2.63 3.72
CA ASP A 51 -21.29 -2.91 2.63
C ASP A 51 -22.44 -3.86 3.02
N GLY A 52 -22.96 -3.69 4.24
CA GLY A 52 -24.03 -4.54 4.79
C GLY A 52 -23.57 -5.92 5.29
N ASP A 53 -22.27 -6.23 5.23
CA ASP A 53 -21.68 -7.42 5.82
C ASP A 53 -21.05 -7.10 7.20
N ASP A 54 -21.72 -7.55 8.25
CA ASP A 54 -21.26 -7.43 9.65
C ASP A 54 -20.25 -8.52 10.05
N SER A 55 -19.88 -9.44 9.15
CA SER A 55 -18.94 -10.54 9.44
C SER A 55 -17.48 -10.21 9.14
N ARG A 56 -17.23 -9.09 8.44
CA ARG A 56 -15.88 -8.66 8.05
C ARG A 56 -15.04 -8.32 9.28
N TYR A 57 -13.84 -8.86 9.36
CA TYR A 57 -12.94 -8.61 10.49
C TYR A 57 -11.50 -8.33 10.07
N VAL A 58 -10.74 -7.74 10.99
CA VAL A 58 -9.32 -7.48 10.86
C VAL A 58 -8.57 -7.91 12.13
N LEU A 59 -7.29 -8.24 12.02
CA LEU A 59 -6.39 -8.23 13.18
C LEU A 59 -5.70 -6.86 13.26
N ILE A 60 -5.84 -6.17 14.39
CA ILE A 60 -5.16 -4.89 14.67
C ILE A 60 -4.01 -5.16 15.61
N SER A 61 -2.78 -5.02 15.12
CA SER A 61 -1.57 -4.96 15.95
C SER A 61 -1.30 -3.51 16.36
N ILE A 62 -1.33 -3.25 17.67
CA ILE A 62 -1.04 -1.95 18.27
C ILE A 62 0.45 -1.93 18.64
N PRO A 63 1.26 -0.98 18.14
CA PRO A 63 2.69 -1.00 18.42
C PRO A 63 2.96 -0.75 19.90
N PRO A 64 4.03 -1.33 20.47
CA PRO A 64 4.35 -1.18 21.89
C PRO A 64 4.64 0.27 22.31
N LYS A 65 5.07 1.14 21.38
CA LYS A 65 5.31 2.56 21.64
C LYS A 65 4.08 3.45 21.41
N TYR A 66 2.91 2.88 21.10
CA TYR A 66 1.69 3.67 20.89
C TYR A 66 1.33 4.49 22.13
N THR A 67 1.00 5.76 21.91
CA THR A 67 0.36 6.61 22.91
C THR A 67 -0.86 7.26 22.30
N THR A 68 -1.83 7.64 23.12
CA THR A 68 -3.08 8.24 22.61
C THR A 68 -2.90 9.67 22.12
N THR A 69 -1.74 10.30 22.37
CA THR A 69 -1.49 11.71 22.05
C THR A 69 -0.51 11.91 20.89
N ALA A 70 0.30 10.90 20.56
CA ALA A 70 1.22 10.96 19.42
C ALA A 70 0.60 10.25 18.22
N GLN A 71 0.48 10.97 17.09
CA GLN A 71 0.03 10.40 15.83
C GLN A 71 0.97 9.28 15.40
N THR A 72 0.40 8.14 15.07
CA THR A 72 1.11 6.89 14.79
C THR A 72 0.74 6.39 13.40
N SER A 73 1.73 6.08 12.56
CA SER A 73 1.51 5.55 11.22
C SER A 73 0.87 4.16 11.24
N ALA A 74 0.23 3.77 10.14
CA ALA A 74 -0.44 2.47 10.01
C ALA A 74 -0.05 1.77 8.71
N ILE A 75 0.01 0.43 8.74
CA ILE A 75 0.28 -0.42 7.58
C ILE A 75 -0.89 -1.39 7.43
N LEU A 76 -1.52 -1.41 6.25
CA LEU A 76 -2.43 -2.46 5.83
C LEU A 76 -1.61 -3.60 5.20
N SER A 77 -1.74 -4.83 5.69
CA SER A 77 -1.04 -6.02 5.17
C SER A 77 -2.03 -7.10 4.75
N PHE A 78 -2.16 -7.31 3.44
CA PHE A 78 -3.16 -8.20 2.84
C PHE A 78 -2.60 -9.61 2.58
N HIS A 79 -3.32 -10.63 3.04
CA HIS A 79 -2.92 -12.04 2.86
C HIS A 79 -2.98 -12.51 1.39
N GLY A 80 -2.23 -13.56 1.05
CA GLY A 80 -2.37 -14.22 -0.25
C GLY A 80 -3.67 -15.02 -0.39
N GLY A 81 -4.02 -15.43 -1.61
CA GLY A 81 -5.23 -16.21 -1.84
C GLY A 81 -5.26 -17.54 -1.11
N ARG A 82 -6.45 -17.95 -0.64
CA ARG A 82 -6.69 -19.17 0.17
C ARG A 82 -5.92 -19.19 1.50
N ARG A 83 -5.54 -18.01 1.99
CA ARG A 83 -4.90 -17.76 3.28
C ARG A 83 -5.76 -16.78 4.08
N ASN A 84 -5.34 -16.45 5.29
CA ASN A 84 -6.12 -15.62 6.20
C ASN A 84 -5.27 -14.55 6.90
N ALA A 85 -5.91 -13.62 7.60
CA ALA A 85 -5.25 -12.53 8.33
C ALA A 85 -4.14 -13.02 9.29
N GLN A 86 -4.36 -14.13 10.00
CA GLN A 86 -3.37 -14.69 10.93
C GLN A 86 -2.13 -15.18 10.19
N SER A 87 -2.31 -15.89 9.07
CA SER A 87 -1.18 -16.38 8.28
C SER A 87 -0.34 -15.27 7.66
N GLN A 88 -0.93 -14.11 7.35
CA GLN A 88 -0.15 -12.94 6.88
C GLN A 88 0.63 -12.30 8.03
N LEU A 89 0.03 -12.21 9.22
CA LEU A 89 0.69 -11.75 10.45
C LEU A 89 1.92 -12.59 10.77
N ASP A 90 1.80 -13.91 10.66
CA ASP A 90 2.90 -14.84 10.94
C ASP A 90 3.98 -14.85 9.85
N LEU A 91 3.66 -14.38 8.63
CA LEU A 91 4.53 -14.43 7.46
C LEU A 91 5.45 -13.20 7.34
N ASP A 92 4.89 -12.01 7.49
CA ASP A 92 5.50 -10.78 6.98
C ASP A 92 6.46 -10.07 7.93
N LEU A 93 6.57 -10.54 9.17
CA LEU A 93 7.43 -9.98 10.23
C LEU A 93 7.18 -8.49 10.55
N LEU A 94 6.09 -7.87 10.07
CA LEU A 94 5.79 -6.46 10.31
C LEU A 94 5.43 -6.17 11.77
N THR A 95 5.10 -7.18 12.57
CA THR A 95 4.87 -7.07 14.02
C THR A 95 6.08 -7.49 14.85
N SER A 96 7.19 -7.85 14.21
CA SER A 96 8.43 -8.20 14.90
C SER A 96 9.02 -7.00 15.63
N GLN A 97 9.31 -7.15 16.92
CA GLN A 97 9.93 -6.09 17.74
C GLN A 97 11.32 -5.67 17.23
N ASN A 98 11.96 -6.51 16.40
CA ASN A 98 13.24 -6.18 15.77
C ASN A 98 13.11 -5.19 14.61
N PHE A 99 11.92 -5.10 14.00
CA PHE A 99 11.71 -4.30 12.79
C PHE A 99 10.72 -3.16 13.01
N ASN A 100 9.61 -3.40 13.71
CA ASN A 100 8.57 -2.41 13.93
C ASN A 100 8.20 -2.34 15.41
N THR A 101 8.30 -1.15 15.98
CA THR A 101 7.90 -0.89 17.37
C THR A 101 6.96 0.31 17.50
N ASP A 102 6.62 0.95 16.39
CA ASP A 102 6.08 2.30 16.34
C ASP A 102 4.98 2.51 15.28
N LYS A 103 4.54 1.46 14.57
CA LYS A 103 3.45 1.53 13.58
C LYS A 103 2.38 0.49 13.85
N PHE A 104 1.11 0.88 13.67
CA PHE A 104 0.03 -0.09 13.59
C PHE A 104 0.23 -1.01 12.40
N VAL A 105 -0.09 -2.29 12.57
CA VAL A 105 -0.22 -3.22 11.44
C VAL A 105 -1.60 -3.83 11.49
N ILE A 106 -2.32 -3.70 10.39
CA ILE A 106 -3.69 -4.12 10.24
C ILE A 106 -3.69 -5.24 9.22
N TYR A 107 -4.27 -6.38 9.58
CA TYR A 107 -4.36 -7.56 8.74
C TYR A 107 -5.83 -7.84 8.45
N PRO A 108 -6.37 -7.31 7.33
CA PRO A 108 -7.76 -7.53 6.99
C PRO A 108 -7.99 -8.97 6.50
N GLN A 109 -9.19 -9.49 6.76
CA GLN A 109 -9.63 -10.78 6.23
C GLN A 109 -10.46 -10.57 4.95
N GLY A 110 -10.02 -11.18 3.86
CA GLY A 110 -10.78 -11.25 2.61
C GLY A 110 -11.97 -12.21 2.75
N VAL A 111 -13.08 -11.91 2.08
CA VAL A 111 -14.22 -12.83 1.95
C VAL A 111 -13.77 -14.03 1.12
N ASP A 112 -14.14 -15.24 1.55
CA ASP A 112 -13.73 -16.50 0.93
C ASP A 112 -12.20 -16.63 0.73
N ASP A 113 -11.42 -15.99 1.60
CA ASP A 113 -9.96 -15.98 1.58
C ASP A 113 -9.34 -15.44 0.27
N VAL A 114 -10.04 -14.54 -0.42
CA VAL A 114 -9.60 -13.88 -1.66
C VAL A 114 -9.83 -12.37 -1.62
N TRP A 115 -9.33 -11.65 -2.63
CA TRP A 115 -9.42 -10.20 -2.76
C TRP A 115 -9.98 -9.77 -4.10
N GLN A 116 -10.65 -8.62 -4.12
CA GLN A 116 -11.01 -7.87 -5.31
C GLN A 116 -9.79 -7.71 -6.24
N GLY A 117 -10.00 -7.91 -7.54
CA GLY A 117 -8.94 -7.93 -8.56
C GLY A 117 -8.41 -9.33 -8.86
N VAL A 118 -8.78 -10.35 -8.08
CA VAL A 118 -8.72 -11.75 -8.54
C VAL A 118 -9.89 -12.00 -9.51
N PRO A 119 -9.69 -12.75 -10.61
CA PRO A 119 -10.77 -13.05 -11.55
C PRO A 119 -11.96 -13.72 -10.85
N ASP A 120 -13.17 -13.34 -11.27
CA ASP A 120 -14.46 -13.79 -10.72
C ASP A 120 -14.75 -13.40 -9.26
N VAL A 121 -14.00 -12.46 -8.67
CA VAL A 121 -14.26 -11.92 -7.32
C VAL A 121 -14.94 -10.56 -7.40
N GLU A 122 -16.20 -10.50 -6.99
CA GLU A 122 -17.05 -9.29 -7.04
C GLU A 122 -17.19 -8.56 -5.69
N VAL A 123 -16.49 -9.02 -4.66
CA VAL A 123 -16.53 -8.41 -3.31
C VAL A 123 -15.91 -7.01 -3.35
N ASN A 124 -16.55 -6.04 -2.69
CA ASN A 124 -16.08 -4.65 -2.64
C ASN A 124 -15.06 -4.44 -1.51
N ASP A 125 -13.84 -4.91 -1.71
CA ASP A 125 -12.76 -4.76 -0.74
C ASP A 125 -12.20 -3.33 -0.67
N VAL A 126 -12.39 -2.52 -1.72
CA VAL A 126 -12.09 -1.08 -1.69
C VAL A 126 -12.95 -0.36 -0.64
N GLN A 127 -14.25 -0.66 -0.59
CA GLN A 127 -15.14 -0.14 0.46
C GLN A 127 -14.73 -0.65 1.84
N PHE A 128 -14.43 -1.94 1.97
CA PHE A 128 -13.95 -2.48 3.25
C PHE A 128 -12.67 -1.77 3.73
N THR A 129 -11.74 -1.48 2.82
CA THR A 129 -10.53 -0.73 3.14
C THR A 129 -10.86 0.69 3.62
N THR A 130 -11.83 1.36 2.99
CA THR A 130 -12.33 2.66 3.44
C THR A 130 -12.88 2.59 4.87
N ASP A 131 -13.69 1.58 5.16
CA ASP A 131 -14.31 1.39 6.48
C ASP A 131 -13.28 1.05 7.56
N ILE A 132 -12.23 0.29 7.21
CA ILE A 132 -11.07 0.06 8.08
C ILE A 132 -10.39 1.39 8.42
N LEU A 133 -10.04 2.20 7.42
CA LEU A 133 -9.36 3.47 7.68
C LEU A 133 -10.23 4.42 8.53
N ASN A 134 -11.52 4.50 8.24
CA ASN A 134 -12.47 5.29 9.02
C ASN A 134 -12.55 4.81 10.48
N HIS A 135 -12.60 3.49 10.69
CA HIS A 135 -12.58 2.89 12.03
C HIS A 135 -11.30 3.28 12.78
N LEU A 136 -10.13 3.16 12.13
CA LEU A 136 -8.85 3.45 12.76
C LEU A 136 -8.74 4.92 13.16
N GLU A 137 -9.06 5.84 12.25
CA GLU A 137 -8.99 7.29 12.49
C GLU A 137 -9.97 7.76 13.57
N ALA A 138 -11.12 7.08 13.72
CA ALA A 138 -12.10 7.42 14.74
C ALA A 138 -11.69 6.94 16.15
N LYS A 139 -10.95 5.83 16.24
CA LYS A 139 -10.66 5.12 17.50
C LYS A 139 -9.24 5.32 18.02
N TYR A 140 -8.26 5.57 17.15
CA TYR A 140 -6.85 5.67 17.50
C TYR A 140 -6.23 6.99 17.00
N CYS A 141 -5.11 7.39 17.59
CA CYS A 141 -4.35 8.56 17.15
C CYS A 141 -3.47 8.21 15.94
N ILE A 142 -4.10 8.13 14.76
CA ILE A 142 -3.43 7.74 13.51
C ILE A 142 -2.82 8.95 12.81
N ASP A 143 -1.61 8.79 12.27
CA ASP A 143 -1.06 9.73 11.28
C ASP A 143 -1.65 9.42 9.90
N THR A 144 -2.68 10.17 9.49
CA THR A 144 -3.36 9.97 8.21
C THR A 144 -2.50 10.32 7.01
N SER A 145 -1.39 11.05 7.19
CA SER A 145 -0.41 11.29 6.12
C SER A 145 0.51 10.09 5.88
N ARG A 146 0.52 9.12 6.80
CA ARG A 146 1.42 7.95 6.80
C ARG A 146 0.66 6.66 7.05
N ILE A 147 -0.28 6.40 6.15
CA ILE A 147 -0.93 5.10 5.99
C ILE A 147 -0.29 4.42 4.78
N PHE A 148 0.07 3.16 4.91
CA PHE A 148 0.78 2.39 3.89
C PHE A 148 0.06 1.08 3.59
N ALA A 149 0.32 0.48 2.43
CA ALA A 149 -0.23 -0.82 2.05
C ALA A 149 0.83 -1.77 1.50
N THR A 150 0.77 -3.01 1.94
CA THR A 150 1.55 -4.13 1.43
C THR A 150 0.69 -5.39 1.45
N GLY A 151 1.19 -6.45 0.85
CA GLY A 151 0.48 -7.71 0.78
C GLY A 151 1.20 -8.68 -0.13
N LYS A 152 0.78 -9.94 -0.07
CA LYS A 152 1.43 -11.04 -0.76
C LYS A 152 0.51 -11.67 -1.80
N SER A 153 1.00 -12.05 -2.98
CA SER A 153 0.20 -12.75 -4.00
C SER A 153 -1.07 -11.97 -4.39
N ASP A 154 -2.27 -12.55 -4.26
CA ASP A 154 -3.55 -11.85 -4.44
C ASP A 154 -3.63 -10.55 -3.62
N GLY A 155 -3.19 -10.52 -2.37
CA GLY A 155 -3.12 -9.30 -1.55
C GLY A 155 -2.10 -8.27 -2.04
N GLY A 156 -1.04 -8.72 -2.71
CA GLY A 156 -0.10 -7.85 -3.42
C GLY A 156 -0.73 -7.27 -4.70
N GLY A 157 -1.55 -8.06 -5.40
CA GLY A 157 -2.40 -7.58 -6.49
C GLY A 157 -3.41 -6.53 -6.02
N PHE A 158 -4.03 -6.76 -4.87
CA PHE A 158 -4.98 -5.83 -4.26
C PHE A 158 -4.33 -4.48 -3.89
N CYS A 159 -3.05 -4.46 -3.52
CA CYS A 159 -2.32 -3.19 -3.36
C CYS A 159 -2.33 -2.34 -4.64
N ASN A 160 -2.27 -2.96 -5.83
CA ASN A 160 -2.39 -2.23 -7.10
C ASN A 160 -3.81 -1.73 -7.35
N VAL A 161 -4.84 -2.49 -6.96
CA VAL A 161 -6.25 -2.04 -7.00
C VAL A 161 -6.40 -0.76 -6.17
N LEU A 162 -5.92 -0.77 -4.92
CA LEU A 162 -5.97 0.40 -4.03
C LEU A 162 -5.15 1.59 -4.55
N ALA A 163 -3.98 1.34 -5.14
CA ALA A 163 -3.15 2.39 -5.73
C ALA A 163 -3.80 3.02 -6.97
N CYS A 164 -4.65 2.26 -7.68
CA CYS A 164 -5.37 2.71 -8.86
C CYS A 164 -6.79 3.21 -8.59
N ASP A 165 -7.24 3.15 -7.34
CA ASP A 165 -8.53 3.70 -6.92
C ASP A 165 -8.45 5.21 -6.71
N ALA A 166 -9.51 5.93 -7.09
CA ALA A 166 -9.52 7.39 -7.12
C ALA A 166 -9.47 8.04 -5.71
N ASP A 167 -9.90 7.32 -4.67
CA ASP A 167 -9.99 7.86 -3.32
C ASP A 167 -8.95 7.24 -2.40
N LEU A 168 -8.74 5.92 -2.48
CA LEU A 168 -7.75 5.20 -1.66
C LEU A 168 -6.32 5.61 -2.03
N SER A 169 -6.04 5.88 -3.30
CA SER A 169 -4.73 6.44 -3.69
C SER A 169 -4.43 7.75 -2.96
N LYS A 170 -5.44 8.57 -2.63
CA LYS A 170 -5.25 9.83 -1.87
C LYS A 170 -5.12 9.62 -0.36
N ARG A 171 -5.47 8.43 0.16
CA ARG A 171 -5.40 8.10 1.60
C ARG A 171 -4.21 7.22 1.96
N ILE A 172 -3.62 6.53 0.98
CA ILE A 172 -2.47 5.65 1.19
C ILE A 172 -1.23 6.30 0.58
N ALA A 173 -0.23 6.53 1.42
CA ALA A 173 0.99 7.26 1.09
C ALA A 173 1.93 6.46 0.17
N ALA A 174 2.06 5.15 0.39
CA ALA A 174 2.95 4.29 -0.39
C ALA A 174 2.50 2.83 -0.39
N PHE A 175 2.90 2.10 -1.43
CA PHE A 175 2.55 0.70 -1.67
C PHE A 175 3.80 -0.16 -1.82
N ALA A 176 3.82 -1.35 -1.21
CA ALA A 176 4.94 -2.27 -1.34
C ALA A 176 4.53 -3.75 -1.50
N PRO A 177 3.90 -4.15 -2.61
CA PRO A 177 3.45 -5.52 -2.79
C PRO A 177 4.61 -6.51 -2.97
N VAL A 178 4.40 -7.75 -2.52
CA VAL A 178 5.36 -8.85 -2.60
C VAL A 178 4.75 -9.99 -3.43
N SER A 179 5.43 -10.35 -4.52
CA SER A 179 5.00 -11.41 -5.44
C SER A 179 3.56 -11.23 -5.90
N GLY A 180 3.18 -9.98 -6.23
CA GLY A 180 1.79 -9.57 -6.43
C GLY A 180 1.15 -10.13 -7.70
N ALA A 181 -0.11 -10.56 -7.60
CA ALA A 181 -0.90 -11.08 -8.71
C ALA A 181 -1.69 -9.95 -9.41
N PHE A 182 -1.07 -9.30 -10.40
CA PHE A 182 -1.64 -8.15 -11.10
C PHE A 182 -2.49 -8.57 -12.31
N TYR A 183 -3.66 -9.18 -12.06
CA TYR A 183 -4.54 -9.64 -13.13
C TYR A 183 -5.10 -8.47 -13.96
N ILE A 184 -5.17 -8.67 -15.27
CA ILE A 184 -5.75 -7.75 -16.25
C ILE A 184 -6.74 -8.53 -17.09
N ASP A 185 -8.00 -8.10 -17.05
CA ASP A 185 -9.10 -8.67 -17.82
C ASP A 185 -8.91 -8.42 -19.32
N THR A 186 -8.12 -9.29 -19.95
CA THR A 186 -7.89 -9.29 -21.38
C THR A 186 -7.39 -10.65 -21.86
N SER A 187 -7.87 -11.04 -23.04
CA SER A 187 -7.43 -12.24 -23.76
C SER A 187 -7.44 -11.97 -25.27
N PRO A 188 -6.39 -12.33 -26.04
CA PRO A 188 -5.21 -13.09 -25.63
C PRO A 188 -4.21 -12.28 -24.78
N CYS A 189 -3.52 -12.94 -23.85
CA CYS A 189 -2.53 -12.29 -23.00
C CYS A 189 -1.23 -11.96 -23.75
N ARG A 190 -0.92 -10.66 -23.83
CA ARG A 190 0.39 -10.15 -24.27
C ARG A 190 1.12 -9.55 -23.07
N ALA A 191 1.69 -10.41 -22.22
CA ALA A 191 2.22 -10.03 -20.91
C ALA A 191 3.23 -8.86 -20.92
N SER A 192 4.06 -8.73 -21.95
CA SER A 192 5.07 -7.65 -22.04
C SER A 192 4.53 -6.33 -22.57
N THR A 193 3.27 -6.27 -23.01
CA THR A 193 2.70 -5.07 -23.66
C THR A 193 1.23 -4.83 -23.28
N VAL A 194 0.69 -5.59 -22.33
CA VAL A 194 -0.70 -5.47 -21.91
C VAL A 194 -0.94 -4.09 -21.30
N LYS A 195 -2.02 -3.42 -21.69
CA LYS A 195 -2.36 -2.13 -21.09
C LYS A 195 -2.85 -2.36 -19.66
N ILE A 196 -2.25 -1.67 -18.71
CA ILE A 196 -2.57 -1.80 -17.28
C ILE A 196 -3.51 -0.64 -16.90
N PRO A 197 -4.83 -0.86 -16.79
CA PRO A 197 -5.79 0.18 -16.43
C PRO A 197 -5.52 0.68 -15.01
N CYS A 198 -5.68 1.99 -14.80
CA CYS A 198 -5.47 2.61 -13.50
C CYS A 198 -6.19 3.97 -13.47
N ASN A 199 -6.91 4.27 -12.39
CA ASN A 199 -7.67 5.52 -12.22
C ASN A 199 -7.30 6.19 -10.88
N ALA A 200 -6.00 6.30 -10.61
CA ALA A 200 -5.51 6.91 -9.39
C ALA A 200 -5.96 8.38 -9.29
N GLY A 201 -6.38 8.80 -8.10
CA GLY A 201 -6.82 10.17 -7.83
C GLY A 201 -5.70 11.15 -7.50
N ARG A 202 -4.44 10.68 -7.53
CA ARG A 202 -3.25 11.52 -7.43
C ARG A 202 -2.13 10.94 -8.30
N THR A 203 -1.12 11.76 -8.56
CA THR A 203 0.15 11.35 -9.15
C THR A 203 1.22 11.17 -8.06
N ASN A 204 2.42 10.79 -8.48
CA ASN A 204 3.59 10.58 -7.63
C ASN A 204 3.32 9.51 -6.56
N ILE A 205 2.85 8.34 -6.98
CA ILE A 205 2.50 7.22 -6.09
C ILE A 205 3.76 6.38 -5.83
N PRO A 206 4.32 6.40 -4.61
CA PRO A 206 5.45 5.56 -4.28
C PRO A 206 5.06 4.09 -4.33
N PHE A 207 5.80 3.31 -5.12
CA PHE A 207 5.51 1.90 -5.37
C PHE A 207 6.79 1.06 -5.35
N LEU A 208 6.90 0.12 -4.41
CA LEU A 208 8.04 -0.79 -4.26
C LEU A 208 7.60 -2.24 -4.45
N GLU A 209 7.92 -2.84 -5.59
CA GLU A 209 7.54 -4.22 -5.87
C GLU A 209 8.70 -5.19 -5.57
N PHE A 210 8.39 -6.36 -5.01
CA PHE A 210 9.34 -7.47 -4.84
C PHE A 210 8.90 -8.69 -5.63
N HIS A 211 9.82 -9.36 -6.32
CA HIS A 211 9.49 -10.59 -7.04
C HIS A 211 10.64 -11.59 -7.17
N GLY A 212 10.30 -12.87 -7.08
CA GLY A 212 11.19 -13.99 -7.30
C GLY A 212 11.26 -14.43 -8.77
N GLY A 213 12.46 -14.72 -9.28
CA GLY A 213 12.68 -15.24 -10.62
C GLY A 213 12.23 -16.70 -10.80
N ASN A 214 12.21 -17.47 -9.71
CA ASN A 214 11.71 -18.84 -9.67
C ASN A 214 10.24 -18.92 -9.21
N ASP A 215 9.52 -17.80 -9.19
CA ASP A 215 8.09 -17.81 -8.90
C ASP A 215 7.34 -18.60 -9.98
N THR A 216 6.81 -19.77 -9.62
CA THR A 216 6.03 -20.63 -10.51
C THR A 216 4.52 -20.43 -10.35
N THR A 217 4.09 -19.59 -9.40
CA THR A 217 2.68 -19.28 -9.16
C THR A 217 2.29 -18.02 -9.92
N ILE A 218 2.97 -16.92 -9.64
CA ILE A 218 2.84 -15.66 -10.36
C ILE A 218 4.17 -15.47 -11.08
N ALA A 219 4.28 -15.99 -12.30
CA ALA A 219 5.57 -16.00 -12.98
C ALA A 219 6.09 -14.57 -13.20
N TYR A 220 7.37 -14.33 -12.93
CA TYR A 220 8.04 -13.05 -13.20
C TYR A 220 7.86 -12.57 -14.66
N LYS A 221 7.77 -13.52 -15.59
CA LYS A 221 7.55 -13.30 -17.03
C LYS A 221 6.08 -13.09 -17.40
N GLY A 222 5.16 -13.05 -16.43
CA GLY A 222 3.73 -12.97 -16.65
C GLY A 222 3.19 -14.15 -17.46
N GLY A 223 2.00 -13.98 -18.03
CA GLY A 223 1.36 -14.99 -18.87
C GLY A 223 -0.15 -15.08 -18.62
N ALA A 224 -0.83 -15.90 -19.41
CA ALA A 224 -2.25 -16.16 -19.22
C ALA A 224 -2.46 -17.00 -17.95
N ARG A 225 -3.40 -16.58 -17.08
CA ARG A 225 -3.75 -17.29 -15.86
C ARG A 225 -5.20 -16.97 -15.50
N LYS A 226 -5.99 -17.99 -15.13
CA LYS A 226 -7.41 -17.84 -14.76
C LYS A 226 -8.24 -17.06 -15.80
N GLY A 227 -8.00 -17.29 -17.09
CA GLY A 227 -8.72 -16.59 -18.16
C GLY A 227 -8.25 -15.15 -18.44
N GLU A 228 -7.39 -14.58 -17.59
CA GLU A 228 -6.89 -13.21 -17.69
C GLU A 228 -5.39 -13.15 -18.00
N CYS A 229 -4.86 -11.94 -18.13
CA CYS A 229 -3.44 -11.68 -18.40
C CYS A 229 -2.71 -11.17 -17.16
N LEU A 230 -1.63 -11.84 -16.78
CA LEU A 230 -0.62 -11.28 -15.88
C LEU A 230 0.46 -10.57 -16.71
N PRO A 231 0.75 -9.28 -16.48
CA PRO A 231 1.87 -8.60 -17.11
C PRO A 231 3.19 -9.23 -16.67
N THR A 232 4.26 -9.03 -17.46
CA THR A 232 5.61 -9.25 -16.90
C THR A 232 5.84 -8.24 -15.77
N ILE A 233 6.54 -8.62 -14.72
CA ILE A 233 6.83 -7.69 -13.63
C ILE A 233 7.67 -6.47 -14.08
N PRO A 234 8.67 -6.64 -14.98
CA PRO A 234 9.34 -5.49 -15.60
C PRO A 234 8.38 -4.54 -16.32
N HIS A 235 7.39 -5.05 -17.06
CA HIS A 235 6.40 -4.22 -17.74
C HIS A 235 5.51 -3.51 -16.72
N PHE A 236 5.00 -4.25 -15.73
CA PHE A 236 4.16 -3.70 -14.66
C PHE A 236 4.82 -2.52 -13.93
N ILE A 237 6.07 -2.68 -13.49
CA ILE A 237 6.75 -1.60 -12.75
C ILE A 237 7.14 -0.43 -13.65
N GLN A 238 7.48 -0.68 -14.91
CA GLN A 238 7.76 0.37 -15.89
C GLN A 238 6.50 1.23 -16.16
N GLU A 239 5.32 0.61 -16.24
CA GLU A 239 4.07 1.35 -16.41
C GLU A 239 3.77 2.26 -15.20
N TRP A 240 4.10 1.84 -13.97
CA TRP A 240 4.04 2.73 -12.80
C TRP A 240 4.99 3.93 -12.93
N ALA A 241 6.24 3.69 -13.32
CA ALA A 241 7.21 4.77 -13.51
C ALA A 241 6.79 5.75 -14.63
N VAL A 242 6.27 5.24 -15.74
CA VAL A 242 5.77 6.06 -16.85
C VAL A 242 4.54 6.86 -16.44
N ARG A 243 3.61 6.26 -15.68
CA ARG A 243 2.39 6.92 -15.18
C ARG A 243 2.71 8.15 -14.33
N ASP A 244 3.77 8.09 -13.53
CA ASP A 244 4.26 9.21 -12.71
C ASP A 244 5.26 10.12 -13.43
N GLY A 245 5.43 9.99 -14.76
CA GLY A 245 6.28 10.86 -15.55
C GLY A 245 7.79 10.66 -15.32
N LEU A 246 8.20 9.58 -14.66
CA LEU A 246 9.62 9.25 -14.40
C LEU A 246 10.33 8.68 -15.64
N GLY A 247 9.56 8.24 -16.63
CA GLY A 247 10.05 7.50 -17.80
C GLY A 247 10.36 6.03 -17.49
N SER A 248 10.80 5.28 -18.50
CA SER A 248 11.03 3.83 -18.41
C SER A 248 12.48 3.44 -18.08
N LYS A 249 13.40 4.42 -18.00
CA LYS A 249 14.81 4.15 -17.67
C LYS A 249 14.96 4.00 -16.16
N ASN A 250 15.64 2.93 -15.75
CA ASN A 250 16.02 2.71 -14.37
C ASN A 250 17.54 2.82 -14.17
N THR A 251 17.93 2.96 -12.91
CA THR A 251 19.27 2.60 -12.42
C THR A 251 19.17 1.32 -11.62
N SER A 252 20.20 0.49 -11.65
CA SER A 252 20.22 -0.80 -10.95
C SER A 252 21.42 -0.95 -10.03
N SER A 253 21.22 -1.61 -8.89
CA SER A 253 22.28 -1.95 -7.94
C SER A 253 22.02 -3.31 -7.29
N SER A 254 23.09 -4.03 -6.92
CA SER A 254 22.95 -5.23 -6.07
C SER A 254 22.59 -4.81 -4.64
N VAL A 255 21.68 -5.53 -3.99
CA VAL A 255 21.31 -5.32 -2.57
C VAL A 255 21.60 -6.52 -1.68
N ALA A 256 21.72 -7.71 -2.28
CA ALA A 256 22.11 -8.97 -1.65
C ALA A 256 22.52 -9.98 -2.73
N ALA A 257 22.93 -11.19 -2.32
CA ALA A 257 23.16 -12.29 -3.26
C ALA A 257 21.92 -12.52 -4.13
N ASP A 258 22.14 -12.67 -5.44
CA ASP A 258 21.11 -12.91 -6.46
C ASP A 258 20.00 -11.85 -6.52
N THR A 259 20.20 -10.69 -5.88
CA THR A 259 19.16 -9.67 -5.69
C THR A 259 19.58 -8.34 -6.29
N THR A 260 18.76 -7.83 -7.21
CA THR A 260 18.93 -6.55 -7.89
C THR A 260 17.79 -5.60 -7.54
N LEU A 261 18.14 -4.39 -7.11
CA LEU A 261 17.22 -3.27 -6.98
C LEU A 261 17.26 -2.42 -8.25
N TYR A 262 16.10 -2.21 -8.86
CA TYR A 262 15.86 -1.25 -9.94
C TYR A 262 15.13 -0.03 -9.38
N LYS A 263 15.62 1.18 -9.70
CA LYS A 263 15.02 2.46 -9.28
C LYS A 263 14.66 3.29 -10.51
N PHE A 264 13.45 3.84 -10.51
CA PHE A 264 12.98 4.79 -11.53
C PHE A 264 12.81 6.17 -10.91
N GLY A 265 13.21 7.22 -11.64
CA GLY A 265 13.34 8.58 -11.11
C GLY A 265 14.57 8.76 -10.22
N SER A 266 14.96 10.02 -9.95
CA SER A 266 16.14 10.35 -9.12
C SER A 266 16.03 9.84 -7.69
N ASP A 267 14.81 9.89 -7.14
CA ASP A 267 14.55 9.60 -5.72
C ASP A 267 14.13 8.13 -5.52
N GLY A 268 13.99 7.38 -6.62
CA GLY A 268 13.47 6.02 -6.61
C GLY A 268 12.05 5.98 -6.07
N LEU A 269 11.17 6.84 -6.57
CA LEU A 269 9.74 6.84 -6.20
C LEU A 269 9.10 5.48 -6.53
N VAL A 270 9.48 4.93 -7.70
CA VAL A 270 9.10 3.59 -8.13
C VAL A 270 10.34 2.69 -8.09
N ARG A 271 10.21 1.52 -7.45
CA ARG A 271 11.29 0.56 -7.22
C ARG A 271 10.83 -0.86 -7.50
N HIS A 272 11.75 -1.68 -7.96
CA HIS A 272 11.55 -3.13 -8.07
C HIS A 272 12.75 -3.88 -7.51
N ILE A 273 12.52 -4.86 -6.65
CA ILE A 273 13.52 -5.76 -6.12
C ILE A 273 13.29 -7.15 -6.72
N TYR A 274 14.19 -7.53 -7.61
CA TYR A 274 14.23 -8.84 -8.23
C TYR A 274 15.21 -9.73 -7.50
N ASN A 275 14.80 -10.94 -7.11
CA ASN A 275 15.74 -12.00 -6.70
C ASN A 275 15.63 -13.18 -7.67
N SER A 276 16.73 -13.59 -8.32
CA SER A 276 16.66 -14.59 -9.39
C SER A 276 16.39 -16.02 -8.95
N VAL A 277 16.54 -16.34 -7.66
CA VAL A 277 16.45 -17.73 -7.16
C VAL A 277 15.24 -17.98 -6.25
N ILE A 278 14.64 -16.93 -5.70
CA ILE A 278 13.48 -17.04 -4.82
C ILE A 278 12.20 -17.35 -5.61
N GLY A 279 11.34 -18.17 -5.00
CA GLY A 279 10.05 -18.58 -5.54
C GLY A 279 8.94 -17.59 -5.22
N HIS A 280 7.71 -18.11 -5.10
CA HIS A 280 6.51 -17.34 -4.73
C HIS A 280 6.44 -17.01 -3.23
N ASP A 281 7.45 -16.29 -2.73
CA ASP A 281 7.73 -16.16 -1.29
C ASP A 281 7.71 -14.73 -0.82
N TRP A 282 7.38 -14.55 0.47
CA TRP A 282 7.84 -13.39 1.22
C TRP A 282 9.33 -13.55 1.59
N PRO A 283 10.25 -12.73 1.04
CA PRO A 283 11.69 -12.90 1.29
C PRO A 283 12.04 -12.73 2.76
N SER A 284 12.65 -13.76 3.33
CA SER A 284 13.09 -13.83 4.72
C SER A 284 14.40 -14.60 4.83
N THR A 285 15.31 -14.13 5.68
CA THR A 285 16.57 -14.84 6.02
C THR A 285 16.34 -16.01 6.98
N GLN A 286 15.12 -16.15 7.50
CA GLN A 286 14.69 -17.24 8.36
C GLN A 286 13.56 -18.05 7.69
N PRO A 287 13.39 -19.33 8.05
CA PRO A 287 12.31 -20.14 7.54
C PRO A 287 10.92 -19.54 7.84
N ASN A 288 10.05 -19.52 6.85
CA ASN A 288 8.64 -19.12 6.95
C ASN A 288 7.76 -20.08 6.13
N GLU A 289 6.44 -19.87 6.13
CA GLU A 289 5.48 -20.78 5.47
C GLU A 289 5.53 -20.78 3.94
N ASP A 290 6.25 -19.83 3.35
CA ASP A 290 6.48 -19.78 1.91
C ASP A 290 7.74 -20.57 1.53
N ASN A 291 8.85 -20.30 2.21
CA ASN A 291 10.17 -20.81 1.82
C ASN A 291 10.52 -22.21 2.36
N LYS A 292 9.62 -22.82 3.14
CA LYS A 292 9.70 -24.24 3.55
C LYS A 292 9.11 -25.21 2.51
N ARG A 293 8.54 -24.71 1.42
CA ARG A 293 7.94 -25.53 0.36
C ARG A 293 9.02 -26.22 -0.47
N ASP A 294 8.67 -27.36 -1.07
CA ASP A 294 9.58 -28.09 -1.95
C ASP A 294 10.08 -27.19 -3.09
N GLY A 295 11.41 -27.12 -3.25
CA GLY A 295 12.06 -26.29 -4.26
C GLY A 295 12.26 -24.82 -3.86
N HIS A 296 11.83 -24.43 -2.67
CA HIS A 296 12.04 -23.08 -2.12
C HIS A 296 13.12 -23.09 -1.02
N HIS A 297 13.62 -21.91 -0.68
CA HIS A 297 14.64 -21.73 0.36
C HIS A 297 14.62 -20.31 0.91
N VAL A 298 15.26 -20.11 2.07
CA VAL A 298 15.40 -18.77 2.67
C VAL A 298 16.11 -17.80 1.72
N ALA A 299 15.72 -16.54 1.76
CA ALA A 299 16.35 -15.48 0.99
C ALA A 299 17.64 -14.97 1.65
N SER A 300 18.48 -14.31 0.86
CA SER A 300 19.69 -13.62 1.33
C SER A 300 19.39 -12.29 2.03
N PHE A 301 18.11 -11.88 2.10
CA PHE A 301 17.65 -10.63 2.69
C PHE A 301 16.24 -10.78 3.29
N ASN A 302 15.85 -9.84 4.15
CA ASN A 302 14.47 -9.70 4.63
C ASN A 302 13.78 -8.56 3.87
N ALA A 303 12.60 -8.81 3.28
CA ALA A 303 11.84 -7.76 2.60
C ALA A 303 11.30 -6.72 3.58
N THR A 304 10.88 -7.15 4.78
CA THR A 304 10.21 -6.34 5.80
C THR A 304 10.96 -5.06 6.19
N PRO A 305 12.25 -5.08 6.60
CA PRO A 305 12.96 -3.84 6.91
C PRO A 305 13.08 -2.90 5.70
N ILE A 306 13.23 -3.43 4.48
CA ILE A 306 13.29 -2.61 3.26
C ILE A 306 11.94 -1.93 3.00
N ILE A 307 10.83 -2.64 3.22
CA ILE A 307 9.47 -2.09 3.13
C ILE A 307 9.26 -0.97 4.16
N LEU A 308 9.66 -1.20 5.42
CA LEU A 308 9.53 -0.20 6.48
C LEU A 308 10.36 1.06 6.19
N ASP A 309 11.58 0.91 5.69
CA ASP A 309 12.43 2.03 5.27
C ASP A 309 11.80 2.81 4.11
N PHE A 310 11.23 2.10 3.13
CA PHE A 310 10.50 2.71 2.04
C PHE A 310 9.30 3.52 2.56
N PHE A 311 8.47 2.94 3.42
CA PHE A 311 7.33 3.65 4.03
C PHE A 311 7.75 4.85 4.86
N ASN A 312 8.81 4.75 5.67
CA ASN A 312 9.33 5.88 6.46
C ASN A 312 9.76 7.09 5.60
N SER A 313 10.16 6.85 4.35
CA SER A 313 10.58 7.90 3.42
C SER A 313 9.44 8.58 2.65
N HIS A 314 8.18 8.16 2.85
CA HIS A 314 7.03 8.70 2.12
C HIS A 314 5.90 9.14 3.05
N SER A 315 5.25 10.24 2.69
CA SER A 315 4.01 10.70 3.30
C SER A 315 3.16 11.37 2.22
N LEU A 316 1.86 11.45 2.46
CA LEU A 316 1.00 12.35 1.71
C LEU A 316 1.39 13.81 2.03
N ALA A 317 1.26 14.68 1.03
CA ALA A 317 1.53 16.11 1.14
C ALA A 317 0.37 16.88 1.78
#